data_AF-A0A7W6DLY3-F1
#
_entry.id   AF-A0A7W6DLY3-F1
#
_cell.length_a   1.000
_cell.length_b   1.000
_cell.length_c   1.000
_cell.angle_alpha   90.00
_cell.angle_beta   90.00
_cell.angle_gamma   90.00
#
_symmetry.space_group_name_H-M   'P 1'
#
loop_
_entity.id
_entity.type
_entity.pdbx_description
1 polymer ?
#
loop_
_entity_poly.entity_id
_entity_poly.type
_entity_poly.pdbx_seq_one_letter_code
_entity_poly.pdbx_strand_id
1 'polypeptide(L)'
;MPQRISSERFDLLAEDEALSLDLPAAFAAAHTGDGAPWLMAAQADELARYALRRGEGICLMEAAVRTLKEPPGDVGWEILGDDPQGFNWVDHRDPMLAYRVFLAKLKKARLDRVQLLYKLWFETGA
;
A
#
# COMPACT_ATOMS: atom_id res chain seq x y z
N MET A 1 -29.22 19.76 -15.44
CA MET A 1 -28.96 18.80 -14.35
C MET A 1 -27.58 18.20 -14.60
N PRO A 2 -26.60 18.39 -13.71
CA PRO A 2 -25.20 18.09 -13.98
C PRO A 2 -24.96 16.58 -14.01
N GLN A 3 -24.11 16.15 -14.94
CA GLN A 3 -23.72 14.76 -15.16
C GLN A 3 -23.04 14.21 -13.91
N ARG A 4 -23.53 13.07 -13.41
CA ARG A 4 -22.83 12.28 -12.40
C ARG A 4 -21.51 11.81 -13.00
N ILE A 5 -20.41 12.21 -12.37
CA ILE A 5 -19.09 11.64 -12.62
C ILE A 5 -19.19 10.14 -12.34
N SER A 6 -19.02 9.35 -13.39
CA SER A 6 -18.93 7.89 -13.32
C SER A 6 -17.72 7.55 -12.46
N SER A 7 -17.96 6.91 -11.32
CA SER A 7 -16.91 6.22 -10.57
C SER A 7 -16.53 4.99 -11.39
N GLU A 8 -15.59 5.16 -12.31
CA GLU A 8 -14.93 4.03 -12.97
C GLU A 8 -14.36 3.13 -11.87
N ARG A 9 -15.11 2.04 -11.61
CA ARG A 9 -14.62 0.86 -10.93
C ARG A 9 -13.35 0.48 -11.66
N PHE A 10 -12.23 0.51 -10.95
CA PHE A 10 -10.98 -0.03 -11.44
C PHE A 10 -11.20 -1.49 -11.81
N ASP A 11 -11.24 -1.75 -13.11
CA ASP A 11 -11.50 -3.06 -13.68
C ASP A 11 -10.35 -4.00 -13.29
N LEU A 12 -10.69 -4.95 -12.41
CA LEU A 12 -9.83 -5.96 -11.80
C LEU A 12 -9.73 -7.16 -12.75
N LEU A 13 -8.91 -7.06 -13.79
CA LEU A 13 -8.56 -8.25 -14.60
C LEU A 13 -7.43 -9.04 -13.95
N ALA A 14 -7.69 -9.51 -12.74
CA ALA A 14 -7.13 -10.74 -12.22
C ALA A 14 -8.27 -11.39 -11.42
N GLU A 15 -8.70 -12.59 -11.85
CA GLU A 15 -9.47 -13.50 -11.01
C GLU A 15 -8.56 -13.99 -9.88
N ASP A 16 -8.21 -13.09 -8.97
CA ASP A 16 -7.56 -13.43 -7.72
C ASP A 16 -8.67 -13.88 -6.78
N GLU A 17 -8.68 -15.17 -6.47
CA GLU A 17 -9.46 -15.78 -5.40
C GLU A 17 -9.66 -14.77 -4.27
N ALA A 18 -10.91 -14.48 -3.92
CA ALA A 18 -11.27 -13.54 -2.87
C ALA A 18 -10.77 -14.05 -1.52
N LEU A 19 -9.47 -13.93 -1.26
CA LEU A 19 -8.85 -14.18 0.01
C LEU A 19 -9.31 -13.05 0.93
N SER A 20 -10.41 -13.34 1.63
CA SER A 20 -10.94 -12.52 2.71
C SER A 20 -9.81 -12.21 3.69
N LEU A 21 -9.36 -10.96 3.72
CA LEU A 21 -8.41 -10.48 4.70
C LEU A 21 -9.13 -10.24 6.02
N ASP A 22 -8.65 -10.87 7.11
CA ASP A 22 -9.05 -10.48 8.46
C ASP A 22 -8.39 -9.13 8.80
N LEU A 23 -9.10 -8.04 8.48
CA LEU A 23 -8.61 -6.67 8.68
C LEU A 23 -8.24 -6.37 10.13
N PRO A 24 -9.05 -6.70 11.15
CA PRO A 24 -8.65 -6.55 12.55
C PRO A 24 -7.34 -7.26 12.89
N ALA A 25 -7.19 -8.53 12.49
CA ALA A 25 -5.98 -9.30 12.81
C ALA A 25 -4.74 -8.75 12.10
N ALA A 26 -4.86 -8.42 10.81
CA ALA A 26 -3.78 -7.85 10.02
C ALA A 26 -3.37 -6.45 10.54
N PHE A 27 -4.35 -5.65 10.96
CA PHE A 27 -4.10 -4.34 11.57
C PHE A 27 -3.40 -4.45 12.93
N ALA A 28 -3.77 -5.43 13.76
CA ALA A 28 -3.06 -5.69 15.01
C ALA A 28 -1.62 -6.14 14.75
N ALA A 29 -1.40 -7.02 13.76
CA ALA A 29 -0.07 -7.47 13.37
C ALA A 29 0.83 -6.32 12.86
N ALA A 30 0.25 -5.34 12.16
CA ALA A 30 0.96 -4.16 11.64
C ALA A 30 1.60 -3.26 12.72
N HIS A 31 1.26 -3.47 14.00
CA HIS A 31 1.86 -2.79 15.14
C HIS A 31 2.96 -3.61 15.83
N THR A 32 3.30 -4.77 15.29
CA THR A 32 4.37 -5.63 15.81
C THR A 32 5.64 -5.46 15.00
N GLY A 33 6.77 -5.93 15.53
CA GLY A 33 8.05 -5.89 14.80
C GLY A 33 8.00 -6.60 13.44
N ASP A 34 7.10 -7.57 13.29
CA ASP A 34 6.93 -8.30 12.04
C ASP A 34 6.06 -7.57 11.01
N GLY A 35 5.22 -6.63 11.41
CA GLY A 35 4.28 -5.96 10.49
C GLY A 35 3.11 -6.83 10.06
N ALA A 36 2.25 -6.30 9.18
CA ALA A 36 1.13 -7.03 8.60
C ALA A 36 1.61 -8.28 7.85
N PRO A 37 0.74 -9.29 7.57
CA PRO A 37 1.08 -10.34 6.60
C PRO A 37 1.43 -9.74 5.22
N TRP A 38 2.06 -10.52 4.35
CA TRP A 38 2.28 -10.11 2.95
C TRP A 38 0.95 -10.06 2.20
N LEU A 39 0.64 -8.92 1.59
CA LEU A 39 -0.65 -8.61 0.97
C LEU A 39 -0.50 -8.30 -0.51
N MET A 40 -1.49 -8.68 -1.30
CA MET A 40 -1.64 -8.19 -2.67
C MET A 40 -2.03 -6.70 -2.66
N ALA A 41 -1.83 -5.98 -3.76
CA ALA A 41 -2.08 -4.54 -3.84
C ALA A 41 -3.48 -4.12 -3.34
N ALA A 42 -4.53 -4.86 -3.70
CA ALA A 42 -5.90 -4.56 -3.29
C ALA A 42 -6.11 -4.75 -1.78
N GLN A 43 -5.55 -5.81 -1.21
CA GLN A 43 -5.62 -6.09 0.23
C GLN A 43 -4.82 -5.07 1.04
N ALA A 44 -3.64 -4.68 0.55
CA ALA A 44 -2.80 -3.65 1.18
C ALA A 44 -3.51 -2.29 1.20
N ASP A 45 -4.17 -1.90 0.11
CA ASP A 45 -5.00 -0.70 0.05
C ASP A 45 -6.20 -0.77 1.00
N GLU A 46 -6.88 -1.90 1.07
CA GLU A 46 -7.99 -2.09 2.01
C GLU A 46 -7.54 -1.93 3.48
N LEU A 47 -6.41 -2.54 3.84
CA LEU A 47 -5.82 -2.42 5.18
C LEU A 47 -5.35 -0.99 5.47
N ALA A 48 -4.72 -0.31 4.51
CA ALA A 48 -4.31 1.08 4.65
C ALA A 48 -5.50 2.02 4.88
N ARG A 49 -6.60 1.85 4.14
CA ARG A 49 -7.85 2.60 4.39
C ARG A 49 -8.46 2.28 5.74
N TYR A 50 -8.31 1.05 6.22
CA TYR A 50 -8.78 0.63 7.54
C TYR A 50 -8.00 1.32 8.66
N ALA A 51 -6.68 1.45 8.52
CA ALA A 51 -5.82 2.21 9.43
C ALA A 51 -6.11 3.72 9.39
N LEU A 52 -6.26 4.30 8.19
CA LEU A 52 -6.53 5.72 8.01
C LEU A 52 -7.84 6.16 8.69
N ARG A 53 -8.89 5.33 8.64
CA ARG A 53 -10.15 5.59 9.36
C ARG A 53 -10.00 5.62 10.88
N ARG A 54 -8.88 5.14 11.41
CA ARG A 54 -8.52 5.12 12.84
C ARG A 54 -7.51 6.21 13.21
N GLY A 55 -7.12 7.05 12.26
CA GLY A 55 -6.15 8.13 12.48
C GLY A 55 -4.69 7.67 12.40
N GLU A 56 -4.43 6.50 11.82
CA GLU A 56 -3.08 5.96 11.68
C GLU A 56 -2.61 5.99 10.23
N GLY A 57 -1.32 6.28 10.06
CA GLY A 57 -0.64 6.32 8.77
C GLY A 57 0.29 5.12 8.59
N ILE A 58 0.61 4.83 7.34
CA ILE A 58 1.64 3.84 6.99
C ILE A 58 2.99 4.43 7.38
N CYS A 59 3.62 3.88 8.42
CA CYS A 59 4.93 4.35 8.88
C CYS A 59 6.10 3.70 8.13
N LEU A 60 5.89 2.46 7.65
CA LEU A 60 6.84 1.68 6.88
C LEU A 60 6.09 0.77 5.90
N MET A 61 6.68 0.50 4.74
CA MET A 61 6.23 -0.56 3.84
C MET A 61 7.42 -1.26 3.18
N GLU A 62 7.35 -2.57 3.18
CA GLU A 62 8.19 -3.40 2.32
C GLU A 62 7.39 -3.88 1.12
N ALA A 63 8.05 -4.10 -0.01
CA ALA A 63 7.49 -4.85 -1.10
C ALA A 63 8.46 -5.93 -1.60
N ALA A 64 7.88 -7.02 -2.11
CA ALA A 64 8.61 -8.14 -2.67
C ALA A 64 7.99 -8.56 -4.00
N VAL A 65 8.83 -8.79 -5.01
CA VAL A 65 8.38 -9.24 -6.33
C VAL A 65 7.95 -10.70 -6.28
N ARG A 66 6.76 -11.02 -6.80
CA ARG A 66 6.30 -12.42 -6.91
C ARG A 66 6.98 -13.19 -8.04
N THR A 67 7.45 -12.50 -9.06
CA THR A 67 8.08 -13.10 -10.25
C THR A 67 9.15 -12.15 -10.79
N LEU A 68 10.40 -12.61 -10.83
CA LEU A 68 11.50 -11.85 -11.41
C LEU A 68 11.22 -11.58 -12.89
N LYS A 69 11.37 -10.32 -13.32
CA LYS A 69 11.25 -9.91 -14.72
C LYS A 69 12.64 -9.87 -15.36
N GLU A 70 12.76 -10.40 -16.58
CA GLU A 70 13.95 -10.25 -17.41
C GLU A 70 13.71 -9.25 -18.56
N PRO A 71 14.63 -8.29 -18.80
CA PRO A 71 15.84 -8.01 -18.02
C PRO A 71 15.50 -7.35 -16.66
N PRO A 72 16.37 -7.49 -15.64
CA PRO A 72 16.17 -6.84 -14.35
C PRO A 72 16.08 -5.33 -14.53
N GLY A 73 14.94 -4.76 -14.13
CA GLY A 73 14.73 -3.32 -14.03
C GLY A 73 15.21 -2.78 -12.68
N ASP A 74 15.29 -1.46 -12.55
CA ASP A 74 15.62 -0.81 -11.27
C ASP A 74 14.50 -1.07 -10.24
N VAL A 75 14.83 -1.83 -9.19
CA VAL A 75 13.93 -2.33 -8.15
C VAL A 75 13.86 -1.37 -6.95
N GLY A 76 14.66 -0.29 -6.94
CA GLY A 76 14.78 0.65 -5.81
C GLY A 76 13.49 1.41 -5.46
N TRP A 77 12.47 1.37 -6.33
CA TRP A 77 11.19 2.06 -6.15
C TRP A 77 10.17 1.30 -5.28
N GLU A 78 10.49 0.05 -4.89
CA GLU A 78 9.55 -0.90 -4.31
C GLU A 78 9.41 -0.81 -2.76
N ILE A 79 10.19 0.03 -2.09
CA ILE A 79 10.18 0.18 -0.61
C ILE A 79 9.58 1.56 -0.24
N LEU A 80 8.69 1.67 0.77
CA LEU A 80 8.46 2.95 1.49
C LEU A 80 9.42 3.00 2.66
N GLY A 81 10.18 4.09 2.77
CA GLY A 81 11.18 4.27 3.84
C GLY A 81 12.55 4.76 3.35
N ASP A 82 12.75 4.80 2.03
CA ASP A 82 13.84 5.53 1.36
C ASP A 82 13.26 6.51 0.34
N ASP A 83 12.18 7.18 0.74
CA ASP A 83 11.56 8.21 -0.09
C ASP A 83 12.30 9.54 0.04
N PRO A 84 12.15 10.47 -0.92
CA PRO A 84 12.72 11.80 -0.79
C PRO A 84 12.27 12.46 0.52
N GLN A 85 13.12 13.35 1.05
CA GLN A 85 12.83 14.09 2.28
C GLN A 85 11.43 14.74 2.23
N GLY A 86 10.67 14.59 3.31
CA GLY A 86 9.30 15.11 3.44
C GLY A 86 8.21 14.12 3.06
N PHE A 87 8.56 12.97 2.47
CA PHE A 87 7.61 11.90 2.12
C PHE A 87 7.70 10.68 3.05
N ASN A 88 8.74 10.60 3.88
CA ASN A 88 8.85 9.55 4.89
C ASN A 88 7.99 9.92 6.10
N TRP A 89 7.42 8.91 6.74
CA TRP A 89 6.59 9.08 7.93
C TRP A 89 7.26 9.94 9.02
N VAL A 90 8.55 9.73 9.25
CA VAL A 90 9.36 10.44 10.26
C VAL A 90 9.40 11.95 10.03
N ASP A 91 9.16 12.42 8.80
CA ASP A 91 9.22 13.84 8.44
C ASP A 91 7.89 14.58 8.69
N HIS A 92 6.75 13.90 8.53
CA HIS A 92 5.44 14.57 8.52
C HIS A 92 4.41 14.00 9.51
N ARG A 93 4.43 12.69 9.81
CA ARG A 93 3.45 11.99 10.68
C ARG A 93 1.97 12.29 10.36
N ASP A 94 1.69 12.58 9.10
CA ASP A 94 0.35 12.82 8.54
C ASP A 94 -0.18 11.52 7.88
N PRO A 95 -1.20 10.88 8.46
CA PRO A 95 -1.80 9.66 7.93
C PRO A 95 -2.29 9.75 6.49
N MET A 96 -2.88 10.89 6.12
CA MET A 96 -3.43 11.09 4.77
C MET A 96 -2.30 11.24 3.75
N LEU A 97 -1.24 11.96 4.11
CA LEU A 97 -0.07 12.08 3.25
C LEU A 97 0.60 10.71 3.06
N ALA A 98 0.80 9.94 4.13
CA ALA A 98 1.36 8.59 4.06
C ALA A 98 0.55 7.69 3.11
N TYR A 99 -0.78 7.72 3.22
CA TYR A 99 -1.66 6.97 2.34
C TYR A 99 -1.55 7.41 0.87
N ARG A 100 -1.37 8.71 0.60
CA ARG A 100 -1.17 9.22 -0.77
C ARG A 100 0.15 8.76 -1.37
N VAL A 101 1.23 8.74 -0.61
CA VAL A 101 2.55 8.23 -1.06
C VAL A 101 2.44 6.74 -1.39
N PHE A 102 1.78 5.97 -0.52
CA PHE A 102 1.49 4.55 -0.76
C PHE A 102 0.72 4.31 -2.06
N LEU A 103 -0.37 5.04 -2.30
CA LEU A 103 -1.14 4.92 -3.56
C LEU A 103 -0.31 5.24 -4.80
N ALA A 104 0.60 6.21 -4.71
CA ALA A 104 1.49 6.56 -5.82
C ALA A 104 2.42 5.38 -6.17
N LYS A 105 2.91 4.64 -5.16
CA LYS A 105 3.75 3.45 -5.37
C LYS A 105 2.96 2.27 -5.94
N LEU A 106 1.73 2.00 -5.47
CA LEU A 106 0.86 1.00 -6.10
C LEU A 106 0.62 1.31 -7.59
N LYS A 107 0.35 2.59 -7.90
CA LYS A 107 0.17 3.06 -9.27
C LYS A 107 1.43 2.86 -10.12
N LYS A 108 2.61 3.13 -9.56
CA LYS A 108 3.89 2.93 -10.24
C LYS A 108 4.14 1.46 -10.58
N ALA A 109 3.95 0.55 -9.62
CA ALA A 109 4.08 -0.90 -9.84
C ALA A 109 3.16 -1.40 -10.96
N ARG A 110 1.91 -0.92 -10.99
CA ARG A 110 0.97 -1.22 -12.08
C ARG A 110 1.45 -0.70 -13.44
N LEU A 111 1.94 0.54 -13.52
CA LEU A 111 2.44 1.12 -14.76
C LEU A 111 3.65 0.35 -15.31
N ASP A 112 4.50 -0.14 -14.41
CA ASP A 112 5.68 -0.94 -14.76
C ASP A 112 5.34 -2.41 -15.04
N ARG A 113 4.07 -2.79 -14.85
CA ARG A 113 3.53 -4.14 -15.01
C ARG A 113 4.25 -5.16 -14.13
N VAL A 114 4.54 -4.77 -12.88
CA VAL A 114 5.16 -5.62 -11.87
C VAL A 114 4.10 -6.08 -10.88
N GLN A 115 4.17 -7.36 -10.49
CA GLN A 115 3.33 -7.93 -9.44
C GLN A 115 4.12 -8.02 -8.14
N LEU A 116 3.70 -7.22 -7.15
CA LEU A 116 4.33 -7.12 -5.83
C LEU A 116 3.40 -7.62 -4.73
N LEU A 117 4.01 -8.16 -3.68
CA LEU A 117 3.42 -8.30 -2.36
C LEU A 117 3.89 -7.14 -1.48
N TYR A 118 3.05 -6.70 -0.56
CA TYR A 118 3.30 -5.57 0.33
C TYR A 118 3.17 -5.97 1.79
N LYS A 119 4.06 -5.46 2.62
CA LYS A 119 3.99 -5.56 4.08
C LYS A 119 3.88 -4.17 4.66
N LEU A 120 2.96 -3.96 5.59
CA LEU A 120 2.63 -2.63 6.12
C LEU A 120 2.83 -2.57 7.63
N TRP A 121 3.31 -1.43 8.10
CA TRP A 121 3.31 -1.04 9.51
C TRP A 121 2.58 0.28 9.67
N PHE A 122 1.92 0.45 10.81
CA PHE A 122 1.16 1.65 11.12
C PHE A 122 1.64 2.32 12.39
N GLU A 123 1.53 3.64 12.41
CA GLU A 123 1.70 4.46 13.60
C GLU A 123 0.61 5.54 13.66
N THR A 124 0.30 5.98 14.88
CA THR A 124 -0.61 7.10 15.11
C THR A 124 -0.01 8.40 14.60
N GLY A 125 -0.81 9.14 13.82
CA GLY A 125 -0.42 10.48 13.35
C GLY A 125 -0.32 11.50 14.48
N ALA A 126 0.31 12.65 14.17
CA ALA A 126 0.40 13.81 15.05
C ALA A 126 -0.80 14.75 14.89
#